data_AF-A0A7C6LHW3-F1
#
_entry.id   AF-A0A7C6LHW3-F1
#
_cell.length_a   1.000
_cell.length_b   1.000
_cell.length_c   1.000
_cell.angle_alpha   90.00
_cell.angle_beta   90.00
_cell.angle_gamma   90.00
#
_symmetry.space_group_name_H-M   'P 1'
#
loop_
_entity.id
_entity.type
_entity.pdbx_description
1 polymer ?
#
loop_
_entity_poly.entity_id
_entity_poly.type
_entity_poly.pdbx_seq_one_letter_code
_entity_poly.pdbx_strand_id
1 'polypeptide(L)'
;MLKPRDILHTEFRRVLRGYNPVQVDEFLRRVVVEYEALAQENMALKQAGAKVATQPDQAATAQAEEILAKARREAEEIIAEARKKMEAEKQQLLAWHKEAAACMQQVAALVEECRTLFNRGLDSTAALDAMLKNWLEAAPQKDGSPK
;
A
#
# COMPACT_ATOMS: atom_id res chain seq x y z
N MET A 1 49.58 26.62 7.42
CA MET A 1 49.84 26.79 8.87
C MET A 1 51.33 26.81 9.08
N LEU A 2 51.81 27.70 9.95
CA LEU A 2 53.22 27.77 10.35
C LEU A 2 53.60 26.49 11.10
N LYS A 3 54.75 25.89 10.78
CA LYS A 3 55.29 24.76 11.54
C LYS A 3 56.06 25.30 12.76
N PRO A 4 56.18 24.51 13.84
CA PRO A 4 57.02 24.85 14.99
C PRO A 4 58.43 25.34 14.58
N ARG A 5 59.01 24.68 13.56
CA ARG A 5 60.30 25.04 12.98
C ARG A 5 60.31 26.40 12.27
N ASP A 6 59.19 26.83 11.69
CA ASP A 6 59.07 28.11 10.99
C ASP A 6 59.06 29.26 12.01
N ILE A 7 58.46 29.05 13.19
CA ILE A 7 58.43 30.01 14.31
C ILE A 7 59.83 30.22 14.90
N LEU A 8 60.60 29.13 15.05
CA LEU A 8 61.98 29.18 15.57
C LEU A 8 62.98 29.87 14.64
N HIS A 9 62.77 29.80 13.32
CA HIS A 9 63.65 30.41 12.31
C HIS A 9 63.10 31.73 11.75
N THR A 10 62.13 32.34 12.44
CA THR A 10 61.59 33.63 11.99
C THR A 10 62.59 34.74 12.29
N GLU A 11 63.09 35.39 11.24
CA GLU A 11 63.98 36.55 11.37
C GLU A 11 63.20 37.86 11.39
N PHE A 12 63.47 38.69 12.40
CA PHE A 12 62.88 40.03 12.52
C PHE A 12 63.87 41.11 12.07
N ARG A 13 63.39 42.10 11.30
CA ARG A 13 64.20 43.26 10.91
C ARG A 13 64.52 44.11 12.15
N ARG A 14 65.78 44.55 12.27
CA ARG A 14 66.22 45.46 13.34
C ARG A 14 65.81 46.90 13.00
N VAL A 15 65.28 47.61 14.00
CA VAL A 15 64.83 49.01 13.90
C VAL A 15 65.34 49.80 15.11
N LEU A 16 65.44 51.13 14.98
CA LEU A 16 66.04 52.03 15.98
C LEU A 16 65.38 51.93 17.37
N ARG A 17 64.10 51.54 17.43
CA ARG A 17 63.37 51.17 18.65
C ARG A 17 62.56 49.90 18.40
N GLY A 18 62.79 48.88 19.20
CA GLY A 18 62.11 47.59 19.09
C GLY A 18 62.29 46.74 20.35
N TYR A 19 61.68 45.55 20.34
CA TYR A 19 61.78 44.61 21.44
C TYR A 19 63.19 44.02 21.56
N ASN A 20 63.57 43.64 22.78
CA ASN A 20 64.86 43.00 23.03
C ASN A 20 64.89 41.62 22.35
N PRO A 21 65.83 41.37 21.42
CA PRO A 21 65.89 40.11 20.66
C PRO A 21 65.98 38.88 21.56
N VAL A 22 66.69 38.96 22.70
CA VAL A 22 66.83 37.82 23.63
C VAL A 22 65.50 37.45 24.27
N GLN A 23 64.69 38.45 24.65
CA GLN A 23 63.36 38.21 25.25
C GLN A 23 62.36 37.70 24.21
N VAL A 24 62.47 38.17 22.97
CA VAL A 24 61.67 37.67 21.85
C VAL A 24 61.99 36.20 21.58
N ASP A 25 63.26 35.83 21.53
CA ASP A 25 63.67 34.43 21.32
C ASP A 25 63.18 33.50 22.44
N GLU A 26 63.27 33.94 23.70
CA GLU A 26 62.76 33.17 24.85
C GLU A 26 61.23 33.00 24.78
N PHE A 27 60.51 34.04 24.35
CA PHE A 27 59.08 33.96 24.12
C PHE A 27 58.73 33.00 22.99
N LEU A 28 59.43 33.07 21.86
CA LEU A 28 59.21 32.17 20.72
C LEU A 28 59.43 30.70 21.08
N ARG A 29 60.43 30.39 21.93
CA ARG A 29 60.64 29.02 22.44
C ARG A 29 59.44 28.51 23.23
N ARG A 30 58.83 29.35 24.09
CA ARG A 30 57.63 28.96 24.85
C ARG A 30 56.42 28.75 23.93
N VAL A 31 56.21 29.66 22.98
CA VAL A 31 55.15 29.56 21.97
C VAL A 31 55.27 28.28 21.17
N VAL A 32 56.49 27.87 20.81
CA VAL A 32 56.74 26.63 20.06
C VAL A 32 56.32 25.39 20.87
N VAL A 33 56.69 25.33 22.15
CA VAL A 33 56.32 24.21 23.04
C VAL A 33 54.80 24.11 23.19
N GLU A 34 54.13 25.23 23.46
CA GLU A 34 52.68 25.26 23.60
C GLU A 34 51.96 24.94 22.27
N TYR A 35 52.50 25.40 21.15
CA TYR A 35 51.96 25.11 19.82
C TYR A 35 52.09 23.62 19.46
N GLU A 36 53.21 22.99 19.81
CA GLU A 36 53.40 21.55 19.64
C GLU A 36 52.43 20.74 20.50
N ALA A 37 52.26 21.12 21.76
CA ALA A 37 51.29 20.50 22.66
C ALA A 37 49.85 20.61 22.09
N LEU A 38 49.47 21.80 21.65
CA LEU A 38 48.16 22.05 21.04
C LEU A 38 47.99 21.27 19.73
N ALA A 39 49.03 21.15 18.91
CA ALA A 39 48.99 20.38 17.66
C ALA A 39 48.81 18.88 17.93
N GLN A 40 49.50 18.34 18.94
CA GLN A 40 49.35 16.95 19.37
C GLN A 40 47.95 16.68 19.92
N GLU A 41 47.44 17.57 20.78
CA GLU A 41 46.08 17.47 21.31
C GLU A 41 45.04 17.55 20.19
N ASN A 42 45.20 18.46 19.23
CA ASN A 42 44.31 18.58 18.09
C ASN A 42 44.32 17.32 17.21
N MET A 43 45.49 16.69 17.02
CA MET A 43 45.60 15.41 16.32
C MET A 43 44.91 14.28 17.10
N ALA A 44 45.11 14.20 18.42
CA ALA A 44 44.48 13.20 19.27
C ALA A 44 42.94 13.36 19.27
N LEU A 45 42.44 14.59 19.39
CA LEU A 45 41.01 14.89 19.32
C LEU A 45 40.42 14.58 17.94
N LYS A 46 41.13 14.89 16.85
CA LYS A 46 40.70 14.51 15.49
C LYS A 46 40.66 12.99 15.30
N GLN A 47 41.62 12.25 15.84
CA GLN A 47 41.63 10.79 15.79
C GLN A 47 40.49 10.20 16.63
N ALA A 48 40.24 10.74 17.82
CA ALA A 48 39.12 10.31 18.67
C ALA A 48 37.76 10.62 17.99
N GLY A 49 37.60 11.82 17.44
CA GLY A 49 36.40 12.21 16.69
C GLY A 49 36.18 11.35 15.44
N ALA A 50 37.24 11.00 14.70
CA ALA A 50 37.13 10.11 13.56
C ALA A 50 36.70 8.69 13.96
N LYS A 51 37.17 8.17 15.10
CA LYS A 51 36.75 6.87 15.65
C LYS A 51 35.27 6.87 16.07
N VAL A 52 34.80 7.96 16.70
CA VAL A 52 33.39 8.10 17.09
C VAL A 52 32.49 8.27 15.86
N ALA A 53 32.91 9.05 14.87
CA ALA A 53 32.15 9.28 13.64
C ALA A 53 32.06 8.05 12.72
N THR A 54 33.01 7.11 12.82
CA THR A 54 32.99 5.83 12.09
C THR A 54 32.31 4.70 12.88
N GLN A 55 31.88 4.98 14.10
CA GLN A 55 30.95 4.16 14.89
C GLN A 55 29.57 4.83 14.99
N PRO A 56 28.86 5.14 13.89
CA PRO A 56 27.41 5.19 14.01
C PRO A 56 27.03 3.78 14.48
N ASP A 57 26.44 3.72 15.66
CA ASP A 57 26.20 2.52 16.46
C ASP A 57 25.68 1.38 15.59
N GLN A 58 26.57 0.49 15.14
CA GLN A 58 26.25 -0.55 14.15
C GLN A 58 25.13 -1.45 14.66
N ALA A 59 25.02 -1.58 15.98
CA ALA A 59 23.92 -2.22 16.66
C ALA A 59 22.59 -1.49 16.45
N ALA A 60 22.55 -0.15 16.53
CA ALA A 60 21.35 0.64 16.28
C ALA A 60 20.90 0.55 14.82
N THR A 61 21.84 0.54 13.86
CA THR A 61 21.50 0.36 12.44
C THR A 61 20.98 -1.06 12.15
N ALA A 62 21.61 -2.09 12.71
CA ALA A 62 21.16 -3.48 12.54
C ALA A 62 19.78 -3.71 13.17
N GLN A 63 19.53 -3.14 14.34
CA GLN A 63 18.23 -3.24 15.02
C GLN A 63 17.13 -2.51 14.23
N ALA A 64 17.42 -1.36 13.63
CA ALA A 64 16.48 -0.66 12.75
C ALA A 64 16.14 -1.49 11.49
N GLU A 65 17.13 -2.12 10.88
CA GLU A 65 16.92 -3.00 9.72
C GLU A 65 16.08 -4.23 10.08
N GLU A 66 16.31 -4.85 11.25
CA GLU A 66 15.52 -5.98 11.74
C GLU A 66 14.05 -5.60 11.96
N ILE A 67 13.80 -4.45 12.60
CA ILE A 67 12.43 -3.93 12.81
C ILE A 67 11.74 -3.69 11.47
N LEU A 68 12.43 -3.08 10.51
CA LEU A 68 11.88 -2.85 9.16
C LEU A 68 11.61 -4.16 8.43
N ALA A 69 12.48 -5.15 8.54
CA ALA A 69 12.29 -6.46 7.93
C ALA A 69 11.07 -7.18 8.53
N LYS A 70 10.91 -7.12 9.85
CA LYS A 70 9.74 -7.69 10.55
C LYS A 70 8.44 -6.99 10.14
N ALA A 71 8.42 -5.65 10.15
CA ALA A 71 7.26 -4.87 9.72
C ALA A 71 6.87 -5.15 8.27
N ARG A 72 7.85 -5.34 7.37
CA ARG A 72 7.59 -5.74 5.97
C ARG A 72 6.95 -7.12 5.87
N ARG A 73 7.49 -8.12 6.59
CA ARG A 73 6.91 -9.47 6.63
C ARG A 73 5.48 -9.46 7.15
N GLU A 74 5.22 -8.76 8.25
CA GLU A 74 3.87 -8.64 8.82
C GLU A 74 2.91 -7.95 7.83
N ALA A 75 3.36 -6.90 7.14
CA ALA A 75 2.56 -6.23 6.11
C ALA A 75 2.26 -7.17 4.93
N GLU A 76 3.24 -7.95 4.46
CA GLU A 76 3.07 -8.93 3.40
C GLU A 76 2.09 -10.04 3.81
N GLU A 77 2.16 -10.53 5.05
CA GLU A 77 1.22 -11.52 5.60
C GLU A 77 -0.20 -10.97 5.66
N ILE A 78 -0.40 -9.74 6.14
CA ILE A 78 -1.71 -9.06 6.17
C ILE A 78 -2.28 -8.95 4.75
N ILE A 79 -1.48 -8.53 3.78
CA ILE A 79 -1.90 -8.40 2.38
C ILE A 79 -2.25 -9.76 1.79
N ALA A 80 -1.44 -10.79 2.06
CA ALA A 80 -1.67 -12.15 1.58
C ALA A 80 -2.97 -12.73 2.16
N GLU A 81 -3.21 -12.55 3.46
CA GLU A 81 -4.41 -13.02 4.12
C GLU A 81 -5.66 -12.27 3.61
N ALA A 82 -5.58 -10.95 3.48
CA ALA A 82 -6.66 -10.14 2.91
C ALA A 82 -7.01 -10.59 1.49
N ARG A 83 -6.01 -10.82 0.62
CA ARG A 83 -6.22 -11.34 -0.74
C ARG A 83 -6.89 -12.71 -0.74
N LYS A 84 -6.48 -13.60 0.15
CA LYS A 84 -7.08 -14.93 0.27
C LYS A 84 -8.55 -14.85 0.69
N LYS A 85 -8.88 -13.98 1.66
CA LYS A 85 -10.26 -13.74 2.09
C LYS A 85 -11.11 -13.14 0.96
N MET A 86 -10.60 -12.11 0.29
CA MET A 86 -11.26 -11.49 -0.86
C MET A 86 -11.54 -12.49 -1.99
N GLU A 87 -10.60 -13.37 -2.30
CA GLU A 87 -10.79 -14.38 -3.35
C GLU A 87 -11.83 -15.43 -2.92
N ALA A 88 -11.84 -15.85 -1.66
CA ALA A 88 -12.85 -16.76 -1.13
C ALA A 88 -14.26 -16.13 -1.16
N GLU A 89 -14.40 -14.89 -0.72
CA GLU A 89 -15.66 -14.14 -0.78
C GLU A 89 -16.14 -13.94 -2.22
N LYS A 90 -15.23 -13.60 -3.13
CA LYS A 90 -15.52 -13.48 -4.56
C LYS A 90 -16.01 -14.81 -5.13
N GLN A 91 -15.37 -15.93 -4.79
CA GLN A 91 -15.80 -17.25 -5.23
C GLN A 91 -17.19 -17.61 -4.70
N GLN A 92 -17.47 -17.29 -3.42
CA GLN A 92 -18.79 -17.46 -2.82
C GLN A 92 -19.85 -16.61 -3.53
N LEU A 93 -19.55 -15.34 -3.82
CA LEU A 93 -20.46 -14.44 -4.53
C LEU A 93 -20.77 -14.96 -5.94
N LEU A 94 -19.75 -15.44 -6.66
CA LEU A 94 -19.93 -16.05 -7.98
C LEU A 94 -20.78 -17.32 -7.93
N ALA A 95 -20.59 -18.17 -6.92
CA ALA A 95 -21.42 -19.36 -6.70
C ALA A 95 -22.87 -18.97 -6.44
N TRP A 96 -23.09 -18.03 -5.53
CA TRP A 96 -24.43 -17.53 -5.20
C TRP A 96 -25.12 -16.89 -6.41
N HIS A 97 -24.40 -16.12 -7.23
CA HIS A 97 -24.95 -15.58 -8.48
C HIS A 97 -25.39 -16.69 -9.45
N LYS A 98 -24.64 -17.78 -9.58
CA LYS A 98 -25.03 -18.92 -10.42
C LYS A 98 -26.27 -19.62 -9.89
N GLU A 99 -26.34 -19.84 -8.58
CA GLU A 99 -27.51 -20.44 -7.92
C GLU A 99 -28.75 -19.56 -8.08
N ALA A 100 -28.62 -18.25 -7.86
CA ALA A 100 -29.69 -17.28 -8.07
C ALA A 100 -30.16 -17.27 -9.53
N ALA A 101 -29.24 -17.33 -10.51
CA ALA A 101 -29.59 -17.42 -11.92
C ALA A 101 -30.35 -18.72 -12.25
N ALA A 102 -29.94 -19.85 -11.68
CA ALA A 102 -30.64 -21.12 -11.84
C ALA A 102 -32.05 -21.07 -11.23
N CYS A 103 -32.19 -20.48 -10.04
CA CYS A 103 -33.49 -20.25 -9.41
C CYS A 103 -34.39 -19.38 -10.29
N MET A 104 -33.86 -18.28 -10.83
CA MET A 104 -34.61 -17.40 -11.74
C MET A 104 -35.04 -18.12 -13.03
N GLN A 105 -34.22 -19.02 -13.57
CA GLN A 105 -34.60 -19.85 -14.73
C GLN A 105 -35.74 -20.81 -14.40
N GLN A 106 -35.73 -21.44 -13.22
CA GLN A 106 -36.82 -22.31 -12.77
C GLN A 106 -38.12 -21.53 -12.59
N VAL A 107 -38.06 -20.35 -11.98
CA VAL A 107 -39.23 -19.47 -11.82
C VAL A 107 -39.79 -19.06 -13.19
N ALA A 108 -38.92 -18.66 -14.13
CA ALA A 108 -39.35 -18.31 -15.48
C ALA A 108 -40.03 -19.48 -16.21
N ALA A 109 -39.48 -20.69 -16.08
CA ALA A 109 -40.08 -21.90 -16.65
C ALA A 109 -41.48 -22.18 -16.07
N LEU A 110 -41.63 -22.04 -14.75
CA LEU A 110 -42.93 -22.22 -14.08
C LEU A 110 -43.95 -21.18 -14.53
N VAL A 111 -43.54 -19.93 -14.70
CA VAL A 111 -44.41 -18.86 -15.21
C VAL A 111 -44.89 -19.18 -16.63
N GLU A 112 -44.00 -19.66 -17.48
CA GLU A 112 -44.38 -20.10 -18.84
C GLU A 112 -45.32 -21.30 -18.81
N GLU A 113 -45.09 -22.28 -17.94
CA GLU A 113 -45.98 -23.42 -17.78
C GLU A 113 -47.40 -22.97 -17.37
N CYS A 114 -47.52 -22.13 -16.34
CA CYS A 114 -48.79 -21.53 -15.93
C CYS A 114 -49.46 -20.77 -17.07
N ARG A 115 -48.70 -19.99 -17.84
CA ARG A 115 -49.21 -19.26 -19.01
C ARG A 115 -49.78 -20.22 -20.05
N THR A 116 -49.08 -21.31 -20.36
CA THR A 116 -49.56 -22.29 -21.36
C THR A 116 -50.83 -23.02 -20.90
N LEU A 117 -50.92 -23.39 -19.62
CA LEU A 117 -52.11 -24.02 -19.06
C LEU A 117 -53.31 -23.08 -19.10
N PHE A 118 -53.10 -21.81 -18.74
CA PHE A 118 -54.15 -20.80 -18.77
C PHE A 118 -54.67 -20.57 -20.20
N ASN A 119 -53.77 -20.42 -21.17
CA ASN A 119 -54.14 -20.25 -22.58
C ASN A 119 -54.93 -21.46 -23.12
N ARG A 120 -54.52 -22.69 -22.79
CA ARG A 120 -55.29 -23.90 -23.14
C ARG A 120 -56.69 -23.89 -22.54
N GLY A 121 -56.84 -23.44 -21.30
CA GLY A 121 -58.14 -23.28 -20.65
C GLY A 121 -59.03 -22.31 -21.41
N LEU A 122 -58.49 -21.13 -21.78
CA LEU A 122 -59.20 -20.14 -22.59
C LEU A 122 -59.63 -20.71 -23.94
N ASP A 123 -58.70 -21.34 -24.67
CA ASP A 123 -58.99 -21.96 -25.97
C ASP A 123 -60.07 -23.03 -25.87
N SER A 124 -60.04 -23.85 -24.81
CA SER A 124 -61.07 -24.86 -24.56
C SER A 124 -62.43 -24.26 -24.28
N THR A 125 -62.51 -23.16 -23.54
CA THR A 125 -63.80 -22.48 -23.29
C THR A 125 -64.35 -21.84 -24.56
N ALA A 126 -63.51 -21.23 -25.38
CA ALA A 126 -63.89 -20.68 -26.68
C ALA A 126 -64.39 -21.78 -27.64
N ALA A 127 -63.72 -22.94 -27.65
CA ALA A 127 -64.13 -24.09 -28.44
C ALA A 127 -65.51 -24.61 -28.01
N LEU A 128 -65.76 -24.76 -26.70
CA LEU A 128 -67.06 -25.17 -26.18
C LEU A 128 -68.16 -24.16 -26.52
N ASP A 129 -67.90 -22.86 -26.38
CA ASP A 129 -68.85 -21.80 -26.77
C ASP A 129 -69.20 -21.87 -28.26
N ALA A 130 -68.22 -22.06 -29.14
CA ALA A 130 -68.43 -22.22 -30.57
C ALA A 130 -69.24 -23.49 -30.91
N MET A 131 -68.95 -24.61 -30.26
CA MET A 131 -69.72 -25.85 -30.42
C MET A 131 -71.18 -25.67 -29.98
N LEU A 132 -71.40 -24.98 -28.87
CA LEU A 132 -72.73 -24.75 -28.30
C LEU A 132 -73.56 -23.82 -29.20
N LYS A 133 -72.96 -22.76 -29.74
CA LYS A 133 -73.59 -21.90 -30.76
C LYS A 133 -73.98 -22.67 -32.01
N ASN A 134 -73.07 -23.48 -32.56
CA ASN A 134 -73.35 -24.28 -33.75
C ASN A 134 -74.46 -25.32 -33.49
N TRP A 135 -74.48 -25.96 -32.31
CA TRP A 135 -75.56 -26.87 -31.93
C TRP A 135 -76.93 -26.17 -31.81
N LEU A 136 -76.96 -24.95 -31.27
CA LEU A 136 -78.18 -24.14 -31.18
C LEU A 136 -78.69 -23.70 -32.56
N GLU A 137 -77.80 -23.35 -33.49
CA GLU A 137 -78.15 -22.99 -34.87
C GLU A 137 -78.64 -24.20 -35.70
N ALA A 138 -78.11 -25.40 -35.42
CA ALA A 138 -78.52 -26.65 -36.06
C ALA A 138 -79.78 -27.29 -35.45
N ALA A 139 -80.29 -26.77 -34.33
CA ALA A 139 -81.50 -27.29 -33.71
C ALA A 139 -82.74 -27.00 -34.60
N PRO A 140 -83.60 -27.99 -34.88
CA PRO A 140 -84.76 -27.78 -35.74
C PRO A 140 -85.70 -26.73 -35.12
N GLN A 141 -86.00 -25.66 -35.86
CA GLN A 141 -87.07 -24.73 -35.50
C GLN A 141 -88.36 -25.56 -35.39
N LYS A 142 -88.93 -25.63 -34.19
CA LYS A 142 -90.29 -26.13 -34.02
C LYS A 142 -91.21 -25.18 -34.78
N ASP A 143 -91.59 -25.58 -35.99
CA ASP A 143 -92.79 -25.09 -36.67
C ASP A 143 -93.98 -25.36 -35.75
N GLY A 144 -94.30 -24.36 -34.96
CA GLY A 144 -95.43 -24.33 -34.05
C GLY A 144 -96.24 -23.09 -34.33
N SER A 145 -96.90 -23.03 -35.49
CA SER A 145 -98.11 -22.21 -35.63
C SER A 145 -99.25 -22.90 -34.87
N PRO A 146 -99.92 -22.18 -33.96
CA PRO A 146 -101.36 -22.33 -33.86
C PRO A 146 -102.06 -20.97 -33.98
N LYS A 147 -102.78 -20.85 -35.11
CA LYS A 147 -103.86 -19.93 -35.47
C LYS A 147 -103.57 -18.43 -35.50
#